data_AF-A0A3B4BIT1-F1
#
_entry.id   AF-A0A3B4BIT1-F1
#
_cell.length_a   1.000
_cell.length_b   1.000
_cell.length_c   1.000
_cell.angle_alpha   90.00
_cell.angle_beta   90.00
_cell.angle_gamma   90.00
#
_symmetry.space_group_name_H-M   'P 1'
#
loop_
_entity.id
_entity.type
_entity.pdbx_description
1 polymer ?
#
loop_
_entity_poly.entity_id
_entity_poly.type
_entity_poly.pdbx_seq_one_letter_code
_entity_poly.pdbx_strand_id
1 'polypeptide(L)'
;MLLLLCPWARHLTHVSPVSAYTAYSSSTTQTIHYNLSPDVPKREGRKLFFDTHAVVRLLENNGFRIEQAEVIVNVLVQMTSSNMDVIYSDMVTKVQQEIMLQRVMSQIAAVKKDMIILEKSEFSTLLAENEVKRLIILRIKYICVLQDIMNKLRSDNLLDMNLEKSRVKELVMFLQTAEHERHLTQTNMKIDTEVAGLKTMLESHKLDTIKYLAGSIFTCLTVVLGFYRIWM
;
A
#
# COMPACT_ATOMS: atom_id res chain seq x y z
N MET A 1 -18.00 -26.37 -7.94
CA MET A 1 -16.62 -26.90 -8.05
C MET A 1 -15.94 -26.15 -9.18
N LEU A 2 -14.85 -25.43 -8.89
CA LEU A 2 -14.03 -24.52 -9.74
C LEU A 2 -14.13 -23.00 -9.43
N LEU A 3 -13.91 -22.63 -8.17
CA LEU A 3 -13.47 -21.27 -7.78
C LEU A 3 -12.24 -21.38 -6.85
N LEU A 4 -11.20 -22.12 -7.27
CA LEU A 4 -9.97 -22.32 -6.50
C LEU A 4 -8.70 -22.33 -7.35
N LEU A 5 -8.54 -21.37 -8.28
CA LEU A 5 -7.26 -21.21 -9.01
C LEU A 5 -6.96 -19.73 -9.27
N CYS A 6 -6.67 -18.96 -8.22
CA CYS A 6 -6.00 -17.65 -8.33
C CYS A 6 -5.05 -17.47 -7.13
N PRO A 7 -3.73 -17.61 -7.31
CA PRO A 7 -2.74 -17.56 -6.21
C PRO A 7 -2.55 -16.18 -5.56
N TRP A 8 -3.12 -15.11 -6.10
CA TRP A 8 -2.86 -13.74 -5.62
C TRP A 8 -3.85 -13.22 -4.55
N ALA A 9 -4.97 -13.92 -4.32
CA ALA A 9 -6.05 -13.42 -3.47
C ALA A 9 -5.86 -13.68 -1.96
N ARG A 10 -4.73 -14.26 -1.54
CA ARG A 10 -4.46 -14.68 -0.15
C ARG A 10 -3.50 -13.75 0.59
N HIS A 11 -3.41 -12.48 0.20
CA HIS A 11 -2.53 -11.48 0.84
C HIS A 11 -3.24 -10.19 1.26
N LEU A 12 -4.58 -10.17 1.29
CA LEU A 12 -5.38 -8.99 1.66
C LEU A 12 -6.28 -9.21 2.89
N THR A 13 -5.81 -9.96 3.87
CA THR A 13 -6.48 -10.08 5.18
C THR A 13 -5.45 -10.05 6.29
N HIS A 14 -5.08 -8.86 6.76
CA HIS A 14 -4.99 -8.48 8.18
C HIS A 14 -4.37 -7.07 8.29
N VAL A 15 -5.15 -6.01 8.05
CA VAL A 15 -4.79 -4.70 8.59
C VAL A 15 -5.32 -4.68 10.01
N SER A 16 -4.53 -5.20 10.95
CA SER A 16 -4.69 -4.81 12.35
C SER A 16 -4.14 -3.40 12.51
N PRO A 17 -4.82 -2.50 13.24
CA PRO A 17 -4.18 -1.30 13.73
C PRO A 17 -3.32 -1.70 14.94
N VAL A 18 -2.19 -2.37 14.69
CA VAL A 18 -1.18 -2.57 15.73
C VAL A 18 -0.43 -1.24 15.86
N SER A 19 -0.87 -0.48 16.86
CA SER A 19 -0.05 0.37 17.71
C SER A 19 1.43 0.42 17.31
N ALA A 20 1.81 1.44 16.55
CA ALA A 20 3.20 1.79 16.28
C ALA A 20 3.43 3.27 16.58
N TYR A 21 3.02 3.68 17.79
CA TYR A 21 3.47 4.91 18.40
C TYR A 21 4.17 4.54 19.70
N THR A 22 5.38 4.02 19.61
CA THR A 22 6.38 4.02 20.70
C THR A 22 7.66 3.36 20.21
N ALA A 23 8.49 4.15 19.55
CA ALA A 23 9.92 3.99 19.66
C ALA A 23 10.48 5.30 20.17
N TYR A 24 10.06 5.70 21.37
CA TYR A 24 10.94 6.49 22.22
C TYR A 24 12.06 5.53 22.57
N SER A 25 13.13 5.57 21.79
CA SER A 25 14.45 5.06 22.17
C SER A 25 14.67 5.54 23.58
N SER A 26 14.56 4.60 24.53
CA SER A 26 14.90 4.84 25.92
C SER A 26 16.42 5.00 25.96
N SER A 27 16.87 6.17 25.52
CA SER A 27 18.21 6.66 25.78
C SER A 27 18.31 6.63 27.29
N THR A 28 19.05 5.63 27.78
CA THR A 28 19.38 5.52 29.18
C THR A 28 20.10 6.81 29.51
N THR A 29 19.38 7.76 30.09
CA THR A 29 19.98 8.91 30.74
C THR A 29 20.76 8.31 31.90
N GLN A 30 22.01 7.90 31.64
CA GLN A 30 22.96 7.69 32.71
C GLN A 30 23.04 9.04 33.39
N THR A 31 22.32 9.15 34.50
CA THR A 31 22.50 10.24 35.45
C THR A 31 23.99 10.30 35.69
N ILE A 32 24.60 11.43 35.29
CA ILE A 32 26.01 11.68 35.57
C ILE A 32 26.11 11.74 37.08
N HIS A 33 26.35 10.58 37.70
CA HIS A 33 26.50 10.45 39.12
C HIS A 33 27.85 11.07 39.42
N TYR A 34 27.85 12.33 39.81
CA TYR A 34 28.99 13.04 40.35
C TYR A 34 29.33 12.43 41.72
N ASN A 35 29.80 11.19 41.73
CA ASN A 35 30.54 10.63 42.85
C ASN A 35 31.90 11.33 42.88
N LEU A 36 31.89 12.57 43.34
CA LEU A 36 33.07 13.29 43.73
C LEU A 36 33.38 12.79 45.16
N SER A 37 34.15 11.73 45.27
CA SER A 37 34.92 11.55 46.49
C SER A 37 36.01 12.61 46.41
N PRO A 38 35.97 13.68 47.23
CA PRO A 38 37.04 14.65 47.22
C PRO A 38 38.22 13.92 47.85
N ASP A 39 39.20 13.55 47.04
CA ASP A 39 40.48 13.13 47.60
C ASP A 39 41.05 14.39 48.26
N VAL A 40 40.88 14.46 49.58
CA VAL A 40 41.25 15.62 50.39
C VAL A 40 42.73 15.88 50.11
N PRO A 41 43.10 17.09 49.65
CA PRO A 41 44.49 17.37 49.33
C PRO A 41 45.35 17.06 50.57
N LYS A 42 46.38 16.22 50.36
CA LYS A 42 47.42 15.92 51.36
C LYS A 42 47.86 17.22 52.05
N ARG A 43 48.11 17.15 53.37
CA ARG A 43 48.44 18.33 54.22
C ARG A 43 49.62 19.17 53.73
N GLU A 44 50.37 18.72 52.72
CA GLU A 44 51.61 19.27 52.19
C GLU A 44 51.48 20.69 51.58
N GLY A 45 50.27 21.16 51.26
CA GLY A 45 50.04 22.54 50.78
C GLY A 45 49.73 23.58 51.86
N ARG A 46 49.60 23.19 53.13
CA ARG A 46 49.16 24.08 54.22
C ARG A 46 50.33 24.93 54.74
N LYS A 47 50.59 26.07 54.10
CA LYS A 47 51.53 27.07 54.61
C LYS A 47 50.79 28.05 55.52
N LEU A 48 50.92 27.87 56.84
CA LEU A 48 50.59 28.93 57.80
C LEU A 48 51.73 29.94 57.79
N PHE A 49 51.48 31.12 57.23
CA PHE A 49 52.36 32.28 57.36
C PHE A 49 52.03 33.00 58.67
N PHE A 50 52.34 32.36 59.80
CA PHE A 50 52.15 32.98 61.11
C PHE A 50 53.51 33.14 61.77
N ASP A 51 53.96 34.39 61.91
CA ASP A 51 55.21 34.70 62.60
C ASP A 51 54.97 34.72 64.11
N THR A 52 55.16 33.57 64.75
CA THR A 52 55.03 33.39 66.20
C THR A 52 55.94 34.36 66.96
N HIS A 53 57.14 34.63 66.47
CA HIS A 53 58.14 35.41 67.20
C HIS A 53 57.81 36.91 67.21
N ALA A 54 57.37 37.45 66.07
CA ALA A 54 56.93 38.84 65.98
C ALA A 54 55.74 39.13 66.91
N VAL A 55 54.79 38.18 67.02
CA VAL A 55 53.61 38.34 67.89
C VAL A 55 53.99 38.25 69.37
N VAL A 56 54.91 37.36 69.76
CA VAL A 56 55.43 37.31 71.14
C VAL A 56 56.12 38.62 71.51
N ARG A 57 57.00 39.15 70.65
CA ARG A 57 57.68 40.43 70.86
C ARG A 57 56.71 41.61 70.98
N LEU A 58 55.63 41.59 70.21
CA LEU A 58 54.57 42.60 70.31
C LEU A 58 53.88 42.53 71.67
N LEU A 59 53.54 41.33 72.16
CA LEU A 59 52.89 41.13 73.46
C LEU A 59 53.81 41.53 74.62
N GLU A 60 55.09 41.20 74.56
CA GLU A 60 56.09 41.65 75.53
C GLU A 60 56.16 43.18 75.62
N ASN A 61 56.20 43.87 74.46
CA ASN A 61 56.22 45.34 74.41
C ASN A 61 54.93 45.98 74.96
N ASN A 62 53.83 45.24 75.03
CA ASN A 62 52.56 45.68 75.61
C ASN A 62 52.41 45.31 77.10
N GLY A 63 53.48 44.84 77.76
CA GLY A 63 53.52 44.60 79.20
C GLY A 63 53.14 43.18 79.64
N PHE A 64 53.03 42.22 78.72
CA PHE A 64 52.83 40.81 79.07
C PHE A 64 54.16 40.14 79.44
N ARG A 65 54.15 39.22 80.42
CA ARG A 65 55.31 38.35 80.67
C ARG A 65 55.51 37.41 79.49
N ILE A 66 56.76 37.09 79.19
CA ILE A 66 57.18 36.21 78.08
C ILE A 66 56.38 34.89 78.08
N GLU A 67 56.29 34.24 79.24
CA GLU A 67 55.54 32.98 79.41
C GLU A 67 54.05 33.13 79.08
N GLN A 68 53.44 34.26 79.41
CA GLN A 68 52.02 34.52 79.10
C GLN A 68 51.83 34.80 77.61
N ALA A 69 52.75 35.55 77.00
CA ALA A 69 52.74 35.83 75.58
C ALA A 69 52.88 34.53 74.75
N GLU A 70 53.78 33.63 75.12
CA GLU A 70 53.96 32.33 74.46
C GLU A 70 52.70 31.46 74.53
N VAL A 71 52.04 31.39 75.69
CA VAL A 71 50.80 30.60 75.86
C VAL A 71 49.67 31.14 74.99
N ILE A 72 49.48 32.47 74.96
CA ILE A 72 48.46 33.12 74.13
C ILE A 72 48.73 32.84 72.65
N VAL A 73 49.98 32.98 72.22
CA VAL A 73 50.37 32.73 70.83
C VAL A 73 50.22 31.25 70.45
N ASN A 74 50.53 30.32 71.37
CA ASN A 74 50.34 28.89 71.14
C ASN A 74 48.85 28.53 70.95
N VAL A 75 47.96 29.10 71.77
CA VAL A 75 46.49 28.93 71.61
C VAL A 75 46.02 29.52 70.28
N LEU A 76 46.52 30.69 69.88
CA LEU A 76 46.20 31.30 68.58
C LEU A 76 46.64 30.44 67.40
N VAL A 77 47.86 29.88 67.45
CA VAL A 77 48.37 28.96 66.41
C VAL A 77 47.52 27.70 66.34
N GLN A 78 47.17 27.10 67.48
CA GLN A 78 46.31 25.90 67.51
C GLN A 78 44.91 26.18 66.97
N MET A 79 44.29 27.29 67.39
CA MET A 79 42.95 27.67 66.91
C MET A 79 42.97 28.00 65.41
N THR A 80 43.98 28.70 64.92
CA THR A 80 44.14 29.03 63.50
C THR A 80 44.40 27.78 62.68
N SER A 81 45.23 26.85 63.18
CA SER A 81 45.48 25.57 62.51
C SER A 81 44.22 24.72 62.44
N SER A 82 43.42 24.65 63.52
CA SER A 82 42.16 23.91 63.54
C SER A 82 41.13 24.52 62.57
N ASN A 83 41.01 25.86 62.57
CA ASN A 83 40.10 26.55 61.66
C ASN A 83 40.53 26.39 60.19
N MET A 84 41.83 26.45 59.90
CA MET A 84 42.35 26.19 58.56
C MET A 84 42.06 24.76 58.11
N ASP A 85 42.16 23.76 58.98
CA ASP A 85 41.85 22.37 58.64
C ASP A 85 40.38 22.19 58.21
N VAL A 86 39.45 22.87 58.89
CA VAL A 86 38.02 22.88 58.51
C VAL A 86 37.83 23.60 57.17
N ILE A 87 38.41 24.79 57.01
CA ILE A 87 38.29 25.59 55.78
C ILE A 87 38.85 24.82 54.56
N TYR A 88 40.01 24.19 54.69
CA TYR A 88 40.59 23.39 53.60
C TYR A 88 39.83 22.09 53.32
N SER A 89 39.08 21.55 54.28
CA SER A 89 38.24 20.37 54.05
C SER A 89 36.99 20.66 53.22
N ASP A 90 36.45 21.88 53.33
CA ASP A 90 35.26 22.31 52.59
C ASP A 90 35.62 23.02 51.27
N MET A 91 36.82 23.58 51.16
CA MET A 91 37.28 24.24 49.93
C MET A 91 37.71 23.25 48.85
N VAL A 92 37.39 23.61 47.59
CA VAL A 92 37.88 22.92 46.40
C VAL A 92 39.18 23.57 45.93
N THR A 93 40.21 22.76 45.69
CA THR A 93 41.48 23.27 45.14
C THR A 93 41.34 23.62 43.66
N LYS A 94 42.13 24.59 43.18
CA LYS A 94 42.16 24.97 41.75
C LYS A 94 42.45 23.79 40.83
N VAL A 95 43.35 22.90 41.26
CA VAL A 95 43.69 21.67 40.54
C VAL A 95 42.49 20.74 40.45
N GLN A 96 41.77 20.53 41.56
CA GLN A 96 40.56 19.68 41.57
C GLN A 96 39.45 20.26 40.68
N GLN A 97 39.30 21.60 40.69
CA GLN A 97 38.36 22.30 39.82
C GLN A 97 38.71 22.09 38.33
N GLU A 98 39.98 22.18 37.96
CA GLU A 98 40.44 21.98 36.58
C GLU A 98 40.24 20.52 36.12
N ILE A 99 40.57 19.54 36.96
CA ILE A 99 40.32 18.12 36.67
C ILE A 99 38.81 17.87 36.44
N MET A 100 37.96 18.44 37.29
CA MET A 100 36.52 18.33 37.14
C MET A 100 36.05 18.97 35.82
N LEU A 101 36.55 20.16 35.50
CA LEU A 101 36.22 20.86 34.26
C LEU A 101 36.61 20.04 33.03
N GLN A 102 37.82 19.48 33.00
CA GLN A 102 38.28 18.62 31.90
C GLN A 102 37.40 17.38 31.75
N ARG A 103 36.94 16.79 32.85
CA ARG A 103 36.03 15.64 32.84
C ARG A 103 34.64 16.01 32.30
N VAL A 104 34.10 17.17 32.68
CA VAL A 104 32.83 17.66 32.13
C VAL A 104 32.97 17.96 30.64
N MET A 105 34.07 18.60 30.23
CA MET A 105 34.34 18.89 28.82
C MET A 105 34.46 17.60 27.98
N SER A 106 35.12 16.56 28.49
CA SER A 106 35.23 15.28 27.78
C SER A 106 33.88 14.57 27.65
N GLN A 107 33.04 14.62 28.68
CA GLN A 107 31.67 14.09 28.62
C GLN A 107 30.81 14.83 27.60
N ILE A 108 30.88 16.17 27.57
CA ILE A 108 30.19 16.98 26.56
C ILE A 108 30.65 16.61 25.15
N ALA A 109 31.96 16.43 24.94
CA ALA A 109 32.51 16.01 23.66
C ALA A 109 32.01 14.63 23.23
N ALA A 110 31.88 13.68 24.16
CA ALA A 110 31.33 12.35 23.90
C ALA A 110 29.85 12.43 23.49
N VAL A 111 29.01 13.14 24.24
CA VAL A 111 27.59 13.35 23.92
C VAL A 111 27.43 14.01 22.55
N LYS A 112 28.25 15.01 22.23
CA LYS A 112 28.25 15.66 20.91
C LYS A 112 28.57 14.68 19.78
N LYS A 113 29.56 13.81 19.97
CA LYS A 113 29.91 12.77 18.98
C LYS A 113 28.73 11.84 18.74
N ASP A 114 28.08 11.40 19.81
CA ASP A 114 26.97 10.45 19.71
C ASP A 114 25.73 11.11 19.06
N MET A 115 25.46 12.39 19.33
CA MET A 115 24.44 13.16 18.62
C MET A 115 24.67 13.21 17.11
N ILE A 116 25.90 13.55 16.69
CA ILE A 116 26.27 13.61 15.25
C ILE A 116 26.13 12.23 14.59
N ILE A 117 26.51 11.15 15.28
CA ILE A 117 26.38 9.79 14.76
C ILE A 117 24.91 9.43 14.61
N LEU A 118 24.09 9.73 15.62
CA LEU A 118 22.66 9.45 15.61
C LEU A 118 21.99 10.19 14.45
N GLU A 119 22.17 11.51 14.37
CA GLU A 119 21.63 12.35 13.30
C GLU A 119 22.04 11.83 11.92
N LYS A 120 23.32 11.50 11.71
CA LYS A 120 23.81 11.02 10.42
C LYS A 120 23.25 9.63 10.07
N SER A 121 23.17 8.72 11.03
CA SER A 121 22.70 7.35 10.79
C SER A 121 21.19 7.29 10.56
N GLU A 122 20.41 8.04 11.34
CA GLU A 122 18.96 8.11 11.20
C GLU A 122 18.58 8.85 9.93
N PHE A 123 19.24 9.97 9.62
CA PHE A 123 18.98 10.71 8.39
C PHE A 123 19.26 9.87 7.14
N SER A 124 20.37 9.13 7.10
CA SER A 124 20.68 8.23 5.98
C SER A 124 19.64 7.11 5.83
N THR A 125 19.17 6.56 6.95
CA THR A 125 18.15 5.50 6.95
C THR A 125 16.81 6.05 6.46
N LEU A 126 16.39 7.21 6.98
CA LEU A 126 15.16 7.88 6.57
C LEU A 126 15.18 8.26 5.08
N LEU A 127 16.31 8.72 4.55
CA LEU A 127 16.45 9.00 3.12
C LEU A 127 16.27 7.72 2.29
N ALA A 128 16.96 6.63 2.64
CA ALA A 128 16.84 5.36 1.92
C ALA A 128 15.40 4.81 1.96
N GLU A 129 14.75 4.86 3.12
CA GLU A 129 13.34 4.45 3.24
C GLU A 129 12.39 5.34 2.42
N ASN A 130 12.63 6.65 2.38
CA ASN A 130 11.82 7.56 1.57
C ASN A 130 11.97 7.31 0.08
N GLU A 131 13.18 7.03 -0.40
CA GLU A 131 13.42 6.65 -1.79
C GLU A 131 12.67 5.36 -2.16
N VAL A 132 12.75 4.33 -1.31
CA VAL A 132 12.01 3.07 -1.49
C VAL A 132 10.51 3.33 -1.55
N LYS A 133 9.95 4.11 -0.61
CA LYS A 133 8.52 4.49 -0.60
C LYS A 133 8.11 5.22 -1.88
N ARG A 134 8.94 6.16 -2.36
CA ARG A 134 8.71 6.88 -3.62
C ARG A 134 8.67 5.93 -4.81
N LEU A 135 9.59 4.98 -4.89
CA LEU A 135 9.63 3.97 -5.96
C LEU A 135 8.40 3.05 -5.91
N ILE A 136 7.97 2.62 -4.72
CA ILE A 136 6.76 1.81 -4.54
C ILE A 136 5.53 2.58 -5.04
N ILE A 137 5.38 3.85 -4.69
CA ILE A 137 4.26 4.70 -5.14
C ILE A 137 4.25 4.81 -6.67
N LEU A 138 5.41 5.08 -7.29
CA LEU A 138 5.52 5.17 -8.74
C LEU A 138 5.16 3.85 -9.42
N ARG A 139 5.60 2.72 -8.86
CA ARG A 139 5.28 1.39 -9.38
C ARG A 139 3.78 1.10 -9.30
N ILE A 140 3.13 1.38 -8.16
CA ILE A 140 1.68 1.20 -8.00
C ILE A 140 0.93 2.06 -9.00
N LYS A 141 1.31 3.33 -9.15
CA LYS A 141 0.69 4.25 -10.11
C LYS A 141 0.79 3.71 -11.54
N TYR A 142 1.95 3.20 -11.93
CA TYR A 142 2.15 2.59 -13.24
C TYR A 142 1.27 1.36 -13.45
N ILE A 143 1.20 0.45 -12.46
CA ILE A 143 0.35 -0.74 -12.52
C ILE A 143 -1.12 -0.37 -12.65
N CYS A 144 -1.61 0.62 -11.88
CA CYS A 144 -2.99 1.09 -11.99
C CYS A 144 -3.31 1.63 -13.38
N VAL A 145 -2.42 2.43 -13.98
CA VAL A 145 -2.62 2.95 -15.34
C VAL A 145 -2.66 1.82 -16.37
N LEU A 146 -1.74 0.84 -16.28
CA LEU A 146 -1.77 -0.31 -17.19
C LEU A 146 -3.05 -1.13 -17.03
N GLN A 147 -3.52 -1.32 -15.80
CA GLN A 147 -4.77 -2.03 -15.55
C GLN A 147 -5.97 -1.32 -16.18
N ASP A 148 -6.02 0.01 -16.09
CA ASP A 148 -7.08 0.82 -16.70
C ASP A 148 -7.08 0.70 -18.23
N ILE A 149 -5.89 0.81 -18.85
CA ILE A 149 -5.73 0.62 -20.30
C ILE A 149 -6.16 -0.78 -20.72
N MET A 150 -5.75 -1.83 -20.00
CA MET A 150 -6.15 -3.21 -20.29
C MET A 150 -7.66 -3.42 -20.15
N ASN A 151 -8.28 -2.83 -19.12
CA ASN A 151 -9.72 -2.91 -18.92
C ASN A 151 -10.49 -2.22 -20.04
N LYS A 152 -10.04 -1.04 -20.47
CA LYS A 152 -10.62 -0.33 -21.61
C LYS A 152 -10.49 -1.14 -22.90
N LEU A 153 -9.29 -1.61 -23.23
CA LEU A 153 -9.06 -2.46 -24.40
C LEU A 153 -9.91 -3.74 -24.38
N ARG A 154 -10.07 -4.35 -23.20
CA ARG A 154 -10.96 -5.52 -23.03
C ARG A 154 -12.42 -5.15 -23.33
N SER A 155 -12.90 -4.03 -22.80
CA SER A 155 -14.27 -3.57 -23.04
C SER A 155 -14.51 -3.26 -24.52
N ASP A 156 -13.56 -2.56 -25.16
CA ASP A 156 -13.62 -2.21 -26.58
C ASP A 156 -13.65 -3.47 -27.46
N ASN A 157 -12.78 -4.45 -27.19
CA ASN A 157 -12.76 -5.73 -27.91
C ASN A 157 -14.04 -6.55 -27.70
N LEU A 158 -14.59 -6.58 -26.48
CA LEU A 158 -15.86 -7.26 -26.22
C LEU A 158 -17.01 -6.59 -26.99
N LEU A 159 -17.04 -5.27 -27.03
CA LEU A 159 -18.03 -4.52 -27.81
C LEU A 159 -17.89 -4.85 -29.30
N ASP A 160 -16.67 -4.79 -29.84
CA ASP A 160 -16.39 -5.07 -31.25
C ASP A 160 -16.80 -6.49 -31.66
N MET A 161 -16.42 -7.50 -30.87
CA MET A 161 -16.85 -8.89 -31.12
C MET A 161 -18.37 -9.04 -31.05
N ASN A 162 -19.05 -8.35 -30.14
CA ASN A 162 -20.52 -8.42 -30.04
C ASN A 162 -21.21 -7.74 -31.22
N LEU A 163 -20.67 -6.62 -31.70
CA LEU A 163 -21.14 -5.97 -32.92
C LEU A 163 -20.95 -6.89 -34.12
N GLU A 164 -19.76 -7.46 -34.30
CA GLU A 164 -19.47 -8.36 -35.42
C GLU A 164 -20.32 -9.63 -35.37
N LYS A 165 -20.48 -10.22 -34.19
CA LYS A 165 -21.39 -11.36 -33.98
C LYS A 165 -22.83 -11.01 -34.35
N SER A 166 -23.28 -9.79 -34.08
CA SER A 166 -24.61 -9.32 -34.47
C SER A 166 -24.72 -9.14 -35.98
N ARG A 167 -23.71 -8.56 -36.64
CA ARG A 167 -23.66 -8.44 -38.12
C ARG A 167 -23.67 -9.81 -38.79
N VAL A 168 -22.89 -10.77 -38.30
CA VAL A 168 -22.87 -12.14 -38.82
C VAL A 168 -24.24 -12.79 -38.63
N LYS A 169 -24.86 -12.64 -37.45
CA LYS A 169 -26.21 -13.17 -37.20
C LYS A 169 -27.25 -12.58 -38.15
N GLU A 170 -27.21 -11.26 -38.36
CA GLU A 170 -28.09 -10.57 -39.30
C GLU A 170 -27.89 -11.07 -40.74
N LEU A 171 -26.64 -11.21 -41.19
CA LEU A 171 -26.31 -11.73 -42.51
C LEU A 171 -26.79 -13.19 -42.68
N VAL A 172 -26.55 -14.05 -41.70
CA VAL A 172 -27.02 -15.44 -41.72
C VAL A 172 -28.55 -15.49 -41.78
N MET A 173 -29.23 -14.67 -40.98
CA MET A 173 -30.70 -14.58 -41.01
C MET A 173 -31.20 -14.12 -42.38
N PHE A 174 -30.57 -13.10 -42.97
CA PHE A 174 -30.90 -12.60 -44.30
C PHE A 174 -30.74 -13.68 -45.38
N LEU A 175 -29.63 -14.42 -45.37
CA LEU A 175 -29.39 -15.53 -46.29
C LEU A 175 -30.43 -16.64 -46.11
N GLN A 176 -30.74 -17.02 -44.88
CA GLN A 176 -31.74 -18.04 -44.59
C GLN A 176 -33.15 -17.61 -45.04
N THR A 177 -33.53 -16.34 -44.84
CA THR A 177 -34.79 -15.81 -45.36
C THR A 177 -34.82 -15.80 -46.88
N ALA A 178 -33.71 -15.46 -47.55
CA ALA A 178 -33.61 -15.48 -49.01
C ALA A 178 -33.72 -16.91 -49.57
N GLU A 179 -33.12 -17.89 -48.91
CA GLU A 179 -33.30 -19.31 -49.26
C GLU A 179 -34.76 -19.76 -49.04
N HIS A 180 -35.37 -19.39 -47.92
CA HIS A 180 -36.76 -19.74 -47.63
C HIS A 180 -37.72 -19.13 -48.66
N GLU A 181 -37.51 -17.88 -49.05
CA GLU A 181 -38.31 -17.20 -50.08
C GLU A 181 -38.16 -17.87 -51.47
N ARG A 182 -36.94 -18.30 -51.83
CA ARG A 182 -36.70 -19.11 -53.04
C ARG A 182 -37.43 -20.45 -53.00
N HIS A 183 -37.40 -21.13 -51.85
CA HIS A 183 -38.14 -22.39 -51.69
C HIS A 183 -39.65 -22.17 -51.77
N LEU A 184 -40.19 -21.13 -51.13
CA LEU A 184 -41.61 -20.79 -51.18
C LEU A 184 -42.08 -20.46 -52.61
N THR A 185 -41.32 -19.65 -53.34
CA THR A 185 -41.64 -19.31 -54.73
C THR A 185 -41.60 -20.54 -55.64
N GLN A 186 -40.61 -21.43 -55.46
CA GLN A 186 -40.56 -22.70 -56.20
C GLN A 186 -41.77 -23.59 -55.89
N THR A 187 -42.16 -23.72 -54.61
CA THR A 187 -43.34 -24.51 -54.24
C THR A 187 -44.63 -23.91 -54.78
N ASN A 188 -44.78 -22.58 -54.75
CA ASN A 188 -45.96 -21.90 -55.28
C ASN A 188 -46.08 -22.11 -56.79
N MET A 189 -45.00 -21.96 -57.56
CA MET A 189 -45.00 -22.24 -59.00
C MET A 189 -45.37 -23.70 -59.32
N LYS A 190 -44.92 -24.65 -58.50
CA LYS A 190 -45.29 -26.06 -58.65
C LYS A 190 -46.79 -26.28 -58.39
N ILE A 191 -47.34 -25.68 -57.34
CA ILE A 191 -48.78 -25.73 -57.04
C ILE A 191 -49.59 -25.14 -58.20
N ASP A 192 -49.22 -23.96 -58.70
CA ASP A 192 -49.93 -23.33 -59.81
C ASP A 192 -49.92 -24.20 -61.07
N THR A 193 -48.79 -24.85 -61.36
CA THR A 193 -48.67 -25.79 -62.50
C THR A 193 -49.53 -27.03 -62.30
N GLU A 194 -49.51 -27.63 -61.10
CA GLU A 194 -50.37 -28.78 -60.77
C GLU A 194 -51.85 -28.40 -60.84
N VAL A 195 -52.25 -27.23 -60.36
CA VAL A 195 -53.63 -26.71 -60.42
C VAL A 195 -54.08 -26.47 -61.86
N ALA A 196 -53.23 -25.88 -62.70
CA ALA A 196 -53.51 -25.72 -64.13
C ALA A 196 -53.61 -27.09 -64.84
N GLY A 197 -52.75 -28.04 -64.49
CA GLY A 197 -52.80 -29.42 -64.97
C GLY A 197 -54.10 -30.12 -64.56
N LEU A 198 -54.50 -30.02 -63.30
CA LEU A 198 -55.76 -30.54 -62.78
C LEU A 198 -56.97 -29.90 -63.47
N LYS A 199 -56.94 -28.58 -63.70
CA LYS A 199 -58.01 -27.86 -64.40
C LYS A 199 -58.15 -28.31 -65.86
N THR A 200 -57.05 -28.45 -66.59
CA THR A 200 -57.07 -28.93 -67.98
C THR A 200 -57.53 -30.39 -68.07
N MET A 201 -57.12 -31.24 -67.12
CA MET A 201 -57.62 -32.61 -66.98
C MET A 201 -59.11 -32.66 -66.67
N LEU A 202 -59.63 -31.73 -65.86
CA LEU A 202 -61.06 -31.63 -65.57
C LEU A 202 -61.86 -31.15 -66.78
N GLU A 203 -61.35 -30.15 -67.51
CA GLU A 203 -61.97 -29.64 -68.74
C GLU A 203 -62.01 -30.71 -69.84
N SER A 204 -60.94 -31.51 -69.98
CA SER A 204 -60.93 -32.65 -70.90
C SER A 204 -61.94 -33.73 -70.48
N HIS A 205 -62.03 -34.05 -69.18
CA HIS A 205 -63.02 -35.01 -68.67
C HIS A 205 -64.47 -34.53 -68.92
N LYS A 206 -64.74 -33.22 -68.80
CA LYS A 206 -66.05 -32.64 -69.14
C LYS A 206 -66.37 -32.80 -70.62
N LEU A 207 -65.41 -32.52 -71.50
CA LEU A 207 -65.60 -32.68 -72.95
C LEU A 207 -65.80 -34.14 -73.35
N ASP A 208 -65.07 -35.07 -72.74
CA ASP A 208 -65.23 -36.50 -73.02
C ASP A 208 -66.56 -37.03 -72.51
N THR A 209 -67.01 -36.61 -71.31
CA THR A 209 -68.36 -36.93 -70.81
C THR A 209 -69.46 -36.45 -71.77
N ILE A 210 -69.32 -35.24 -72.33
CA ILE A 210 -70.26 -34.71 -73.32
C ILE A 210 -70.24 -35.54 -74.61
N LYS A 211 -69.06 -35.96 -75.10
CA LYS A 211 -68.93 -36.83 -76.27
C LYS A 211 -69.58 -38.19 -76.04
N TYR A 212 -69.32 -38.83 -74.89
CA TYR A 212 -69.92 -40.12 -74.54
C TYR A 212 -71.45 -40.01 -74.40
N LEU A 213 -71.96 -38.91 -73.82
CA LEU A 213 -73.39 -38.65 -73.73
C LEU A 213 -74.04 -38.48 -75.11
N ALA A 214 -73.45 -37.65 -75.98
CA ALA A 214 -73.93 -37.45 -77.34
C ALA A 214 -73.90 -38.76 -78.16
N GLY A 215 -72.82 -39.54 -78.02
CA GLY A 215 -72.70 -40.85 -78.62
C GLY A 215 -73.79 -41.82 -78.14
N SER A 216 -74.06 -41.87 -76.84
CA SER A 216 -75.11 -42.73 -76.28
C SER A 216 -76.52 -42.34 -76.72
N ILE A 217 -76.81 -41.03 -76.86
CA ILE A 217 -78.10 -40.56 -77.37
C ILE A 217 -78.25 -40.91 -78.85
N PHE A 218 -77.19 -40.73 -79.64
CA PHE A 218 -77.19 -41.04 -81.06
C PHE A 218 -77.32 -42.55 -81.33
N THR A 219 -76.66 -43.41 -80.54
CA THR A 219 -76.85 -44.86 -80.64
C THR A 219 -78.26 -45.27 -80.22
N CYS A 220 -78.82 -44.69 -79.16
CA CYS A 220 -80.21 -44.93 -78.76
C CYS A 220 -81.20 -44.52 -79.87
N LEU A 221 -81.04 -43.33 -80.46
CA LEU A 221 -81.83 -42.88 -81.60
C LEU A 221 -81.69 -43.80 -82.83
N THR A 222 -80.47 -44.26 -83.11
CA THR A 222 -80.21 -45.20 -84.22
C THR A 222 -80.90 -46.55 -83.99
N VAL A 223 -80.89 -47.05 -82.76
CA VAL A 223 -81.61 -48.29 -82.39
C VAL A 223 -83.12 -48.09 -82.54
N VAL A 224 -83.68 -46.99 -82.05
CA VAL A 224 -85.11 -46.66 -82.19
C VAL A 224 -85.52 -46.56 -83.66
N LEU A 225 -84.74 -45.86 -84.48
CA LEU A 225 -84.97 -45.74 -85.94
C LEU A 225 -84.79 -47.08 -86.66
N GLY A 226 -83.84 -47.91 -86.22
CA GLY A 226 -83.65 -49.28 -86.73
C GLY A 226 -84.87 -50.16 -86.46
N PHE A 227 -85.42 -50.10 -85.25
CA PHE A 227 -86.69 -50.77 -84.91
C PHE A 227 -87.86 -50.24 -85.73
N TYR A 228 -87.93 -48.92 -85.95
CA TYR A 228 -88.96 -48.30 -86.79
C TYR A 228 -88.89 -48.77 -88.25
N ARG A 229 -87.68 -49.02 -88.77
CA ARG A 229 -87.45 -49.49 -90.15
C ARG A 229 -87.81 -50.97 -90.39
N ILE A 230 -87.87 -51.79 -89.35
CA ILE A 230 -88.29 -53.20 -89.40
C ILE A 230 -89.80 -53.36 -89.18
N TRP A 231 -90.46 -52.34 -88.65
CA TRP A 231 -91.91 -52.30 -88.40
C TRP A 231 -92.73 -51.69 -89.56
N MET A 232 -92.08 -51.24 -90.64
CA MET A 232 -92.69 -50.76 -91.88
C MET A 232 -92.49 -51.76 -93.01
#